data_AF-A0A958S903-F1
#
_entry.id   AF-A0A958S903-F1
#
_cell.length_a   1.000
_cell.length_b   1.000
_cell.length_c   1.000
_cell.angle_alpha   90.00
_cell.angle_beta   90.00
_cell.angle_gamma   90.00
#
_symmetry.space_group_name_H-M   'P 1'
#
loop_
_entity.id
_entity.type
_entity.pdbx_description
1 polymer ?
#
loop_
_entity_poly.entity_id
_entity_poly.type
_entity_poly.pdbx_seq_one_letter_code
_entity_poly.pdbx_strand_id
1 'polypeptide(L)'
;MANTRYTGHVIAIAWPETLCKQAGAWYDGLMKLFKISKNNYYKVGHAAVVLIDSSTSKCVYFDFGRYHAPFGHGRVRDEITDHDLKIKTKPQISGNKVLNKEEILNELINNPSCHGTGFLYASTSEINFEKAYQKAKKMQNLGAIKYGPFVYKGTNCSRFVRSVVVAGKPKLKHQMKIKLPYTLSPTPATNVKALNQPIKLTI
;
A
#
# COMPACT_ATOMS: atom_id res chain seq x y z
N MET A 1 -28.57 13.02 6.71
CA MET A 1 -28.26 11.61 7.03
C MET A 1 -26.79 11.37 6.72
N ALA A 2 -25.98 10.94 7.71
CA ALA A 2 -24.58 10.59 7.45
C ALA A 2 -24.53 9.44 6.44
N ASN A 3 -23.71 9.58 5.40
CA ASN A 3 -23.58 8.57 4.36
C ASN A 3 -22.93 7.31 4.95
N THR A 4 -23.74 6.34 5.39
CA THR A 4 -23.32 5.10 6.08
C THR A 4 -22.40 4.20 5.24
N ARG A 5 -22.22 4.51 3.96
CA ARG A 5 -21.36 3.76 3.04
C ARG A 5 -19.87 3.94 3.32
N TYR A 6 -19.45 5.15 3.67
CA TYR A 6 -18.04 5.49 3.88
C TYR A 6 -17.80 5.80 5.34
N THR A 7 -17.19 4.85 6.05
CA THR A 7 -16.90 4.95 7.49
C THR A 7 -15.46 5.34 7.76
N GLY A 8 -14.67 5.61 6.72
CA GLY A 8 -13.28 5.98 6.86
C GLY A 8 -12.64 6.44 5.56
N HIS A 9 -11.33 6.64 5.64
CA HIS A 9 -10.49 7.06 4.54
C HIS A 9 -9.34 6.08 4.34
N VAL A 10 -8.81 6.08 3.12
CA VAL A 10 -7.58 5.37 2.77
C VAL A 10 -6.58 6.34 2.21
N ILE A 11 -5.32 6.23 2.61
CA ILE A 11 -4.18 6.86 1.96
C ILE A 11 -3.40 5.76 1.25
N ALA A 12 -3.46 5.71 -0.08
CA ALA A 12 -2.60 4.83 -0.86
C ALA A 12 -1.25 5.52 -1.08
N ILE A 13 -0.16 4.82 -0.76
CA ILE A 13 1.20 5.36 -0.75
C ILE A 13 2.07 4.60 -1.76
N ALA A 14 2.95 5.34 -2.44
CA ALA A 14 3.99 4.79 -3.30
C ALA A 14 5.33 5.50 -3.06
N TRP A 15 6.40 4.73 -2.90
CA TRP A 15 7.79 5.18 -3.01
C TRP A 15 8.38 4.62 -4.30
N PRO A 16 8.34 5.34 -5.43
CA PRO A 16 8.76 4.79 -6.73
C PRO A 16 10.25 4.49 -6.81
N GLU A 17 11.05 5.12 -5.95
CA GLU A 17 12.51 4.98 -5.99
C GLU A 17 13.04 3.82 -5.17
N THR A 18 12.20 3.17 -4.39
CA THR A 18 12.60 2.04 -3.54
C THR A 18 13.08 0.85 -4.36
N LEU A 19 14.30 0.43 -4.07
CA LEU A 19 14.92 -0.78 -4.60
C LEU A 19 14.38 -1.98 -3.84
N CYS A 20 13.74 -2.90 -4.56
CA CYS A 20 13.25 -4.16 -4.02
C CYS A 20 14.15 -5.30 -4.49
N LYS A 21 14.60 -6.17 -3.58
CA LYS A 21 15.36 -7.38 -3.93
C LYS A 21 14.58 -8.24 -4.96
N GLN A 22 15.26 -9.03 -5.78
CA GLN A 22 14.66 -9.96 -6.75
C GLN A 22 13.69 -10.94 -6.08
N ALA A 23 12.62 -11.32 -6.79
CA ALA A 23 11.56 -12.17 -6.27
C ALA A 23 12.02 -13.61 -5.98
N GLY A 24 13.13 -14.05 -6.58
CA GLY A 24 13.56 -15.44 -6.62
C GLY A 24 12.69 -16.30 -7.54
N ALA A 25 12.06 -15.70 -8.56
CA ALA A 25 11.02 -16.34 -9.38
C ALA A 25 11.49 -16.66 -10.81
N TRP A 26 10.74 -17.51 -11.52
CA TRP A 26 11.05 -17.97 -12.88
C TRP A 26 11.28 -16.82 -13.89
N TYR A 27 10.59 -15.69 -13.71
CA TYR A 27 10.72 -14.51 -14.57
C TYR A 27 11.93 -13.63 -14.24
N ASP A 28 12.63 -13.85 -13.11
CA ASP A 28 13.79 -13.05 -12.75
C ASP A 28 14.97 -13.29 -13.71
N GLY A 29 15.09 -14.52 -14.23
CA GLY A 29 16.07 -14.85 -15.28
C GLY A 29 15.81 -14.08 -16.57
N LEU A 30 14.54 -13.97 -16.98
CA LEU A 30 14.12 -13.19 -18.14
C LEU A 30 14.33 -11.69 -17.92
N MET A 31 13.97 -11.16 -16.76
CA MET A 31 14.17 -9.74 -16.43
C MET A 31 15.63 -9.34 -16.27
N LYS A 32 16.50 -10.27 -15.85
CA LYS A 32 17.96 -10.08 -15.83
C LYS A 32 18.52 -10.01 -17.25
N LEU A 33 18.01 -10.83 -18.17
CA LEU A 33 18.37 -10.80 -19.60
C LEU A 33 18.01 -9.46 -20.25
N PHE A 34 16.87 -8.87 -19.90
CA PHE A 34 16.45 -7.53 -20.35
C PHE A 34 17.09 -6.35 -19.58
N LYS A 35 18.10 -6.59 -18.72
CA LYS A 35 18.78 -5.56 -17.89
C LYS A 35 17.86 -4.73 -16.97
N ILE A 36 16.68 -5.24 -16.63
CA ILE A 36 15.70 -4.57 -15.77
C ILE A 36 16.09 -4.70 -14.28
N SER A 37 16.90 -5.69 -13.93
CA SER A 37 17.52 -5.84 -12.59
C SER A 37 18.99 -5.43 -12.60
N LYS A 38 19.42 -4.64 -11.61
CA LYS A 38 20.85 -4.42 -11.29
C LYS A 38 21.15 -5.07 -9.92
N ASN A 39 22.22 -5.86 -9.84
CA ASN A 39 22.73 -6.48 -8.60
C ASN A 39 21.67 -7.23 -7.76
N ASN A 40 20.74 -7.92 -8.40
CA ASN A 40 19.62 -8.61 -7.76
C ASN A 40 18.58 -7.68 -7.08
N TYR A 41 18.49 -6.42 -7.49
CA TYR A 41 17.46 -5.47 -7.09
C TYR A 41 16.72 -4.89 -8.30
N TYR A 42 15.43 -4.63 -8.11
CA TYR A 42 14.52 -3.97 -9.05
C TYR A 42 14.12 -2.60 -8.50
N LYS A 43 14.22 -1.53 -9.30
CA LYS A 43 13.58 -0.23 -9.00
C LYS A 43 12.08 -0.30 -9.35
N VAL A 44 11.34 -1.15 -8.63
CA VAL A 44 9.89 -1.37 -8.82
C VAL A 44 9.03 -0.57 -7.83
N GLY A 45 9.68 0.10 -6.88
CA GLY A 45 9.05 0.90 -5.85
C GLY A 45 8.40 0.08 -4.75
N HIS A 46 8.07 0.75 -3.65
CA HIS A 46 7.32 0.20 -2.53
C HIS A 46 5.93 0.81 -2.47
N ALA A 47 4.95 0.05 -1.98
CA ALA A 47 3.57 0.51 -1.82
C ALA A 47 3.03 0.10 -0.46
N ALA A 48 2.36 1.04 0.20
CA ALA A 48 1.71 0.83 1.49
C ALA A 48 0.33 1.49 1.49
N VAL A 49 -0.42 1.25 2.56
CA VAL A 49 -1.74 1.82 2.74
C VAL A 49 -1.93 2.25 4.20
N VAL A 50 -2.49 3.43 4.40
CA VAL A 50 -3.00 3.86 5.72
C VAL A 50 -4.51 3.82 5.68
N LEU A 51 -5.11 3.11 6.63
CA LEU A 51 -6.55 3.12 6.86
C LEU A 51 -6.85 4.07 8.00
N ILE A 52 -7.85 4.93 7.80
CA ILE A 52 -8.27 5.93 8.78
C ILE A 52 -9.73 5.67 9.13
N ASP A 53 -10.00 5.36 10.39
CA ASP A 53 -11.37 5.26 10.91
C ASP A 53 -11.90 6.67 11.23
N SER A 54 -13.01 7.06 10.61
CA SER A 54 -13.61 8.37 10.82
C SER A 54 -14.33 8.53 12.16
N SER A 55 -14.71 7.43 12.80
CA SER A 55 -15.39 7.43 14.10
C SER A 55 -14.40 7.51 15.26
N THR A 56 -13.30 6.77 15.20
CA THR A 56 -12.32 6.71 16.29
C THR A 56 -11.12 7.63 16.07
N SER A 57 -11.01 8.27 14.90
CA SER A 57 -9.82 9.03 14.48
C SER A 57 -8.54 8.23 14.66
N LYS A 58 -8.55 6.96 14.22
CA LYS A 58 -7.38 6.07 14.29
C LYS A 58 -6.76 5.86 12.92
N CYS A 59 -5.45 6.02 12.81
CA CYS A 59 -4.65 5.63 11.65
C CYS A 59 -4.08 4.23 11.87
N VAL A 60 -4.18 3.35 10.87
CA VAL A 60 -3.52 2.05 10.87
C VAL A 60 -2.74 1.88 9.57
N TYR A 61 -1.42 1.75 9.70
CA TYR A 61 -0.53 1.48 8.58
C TYR A 61 -0.51 -0.02 8.25
N PHE A 62 -0.51 -0.33 6.96
CA PHE A 62 -0.21 -1.65 6.45
C PHE A 62 0.71 -1.61 5.24
N ASP A 63 1.63 -2.55 5.17
CA ASP A 63 2.37 -2.86 3.95
C ASP A 63 2.48 -4.38 3.72
N PHE A 64 3.03 -4.75 2.57
CA PHE A 64 3.35 -6.13 2.26
C PHE A 64 4.72 -6.22 1.60
N GLY A 65 5.55 -7.12 2.10
CA GLY A 65 6.90 -7.32 1.60
C GLY A 65 7.55 -8.57 2.19
N ARG A 66 8.81 -8.81 1.83
CA ARG A 66 9.56 -9.99 2.25
C ARG A 66 10.26 -9.78 3.59
N TYR A 67 9.52 -9.30 4.58
CA TYR A 67 10.03 -8.97 5.91
C TYR A 67 10.08 -10.23 6.77
N HIS A 68 11.27 -10.73 7.11
CA HIS A 68 11.44 -11.96 7.91
C HIS A 68 10.55 -13.13 7.43
N ALA A 69 10.37 -13.26 6.12
CA ALA A 69 9.51 -14.26 5.49
C ALA A 69 10.37 -15.35 4.82
N PRO A 70 9.85 -16.60 4.70
CA PRO A 70 10.53 -17.65 3.95
C PRO A 70 10.87 -17.22 2.51
N PHE A 71 11.87 -17.86 1.91
CA PHE A 71 12.25 -17.59 0.53
C PHE A 71 11.04 -17.68 -0.42
N GLY A 72 10.93 -16.73 -1.35
CA GLY A 72 9.80 -16.64 -2.28
C GLY A 72 8.47 -16.17 -1.67
N HIS A 73 8.44 -15.79 -0.39
CA HIS A 73 7.23 -15.34 0.31
C HIS A 73 7.39 -13.93 0.89
N GLY A 74 6.26 -13.28 1.15
CA GLY A 74 6.17 -12.06 1.94
C GLY A 74 5.05 -12.15 2.97
N ARG A 75 5.01 -11.19 3.88
CA ARG A 75 3.96 -11.05 4.90
C ARG A 75 3.42 -9.63 4.94
N VAL A 76 2.22 -9.49 5.48
CA VAL A 76 1.63 -8.17 5.80
C VAL A 76 2.15 -7.71 7.16
N ARG A 77 2.41 -6.42 7.31
CA ARG A 77 2.80 -5.80 8.58
C ARG A 77 1.78 -4.75 9.01
N ASP A 78 1.63 -4.56 10.31
CA ASP A 78 0.93 -3.44 10.95
C ASP A 78 1.54 -3.17 12.33
N GLU A 79 0.98 -2.22 13.08
CA GLU A 79 1.44 -1.85 14.44
C GLU A 79 1.44 -3.02 15.45
N ILE A 80 0.67 -4.09 15.19
CA ILE A 80 0.55 -5.24 16.09
C ILE A 80 1.73 -6.20 15.89
N THR A 81 2.11 -6.48 14.63
CA THR A 81 3.23 -7.37 14.34
C THR A 81 4.58 -6.65 14.31
N ASP A 82 4.57 -5.34 14.07
CA ASP A 82 5.76 -4.50 13.92
C ASP A 82 5.47 -3.14 14.59
N HIS A 83 5.75 -3.04 15.90
CA HIS A 83 5.37 -1.90 16.74
C HIS A 83 5.87 -0.54 16.24
N ASP A 84 7.01 -0.51 15.55
CA ASP A 84 7.58 0.71 14.97
C ASP A 84 6.72 1.30 13.84
N LEU A 85 5.77 0.54 13.29
CA LEU A 85 4.84 1.01 12.24
C LEU A 85 3.61 1.73 12.81
N LYS A 86 3.53 1.91 14.13
CA LYS A 86 2.45 2.66 14.76
C LYS A 86 2.52 4.14 14.37
N ILE A 87 1.45 4.63 13.75
CA ILE A 87 1.25 6.06 13.46
C ILE A 87 0.77 6.76 14.73
N LYS A 88 1.51 7.77 15.17
CA LYS A 88 1.23 8.59 16.35
C LYS A 88 0.37 9.81 15.98
N THR A 89 0.52 10.35 14.78
CA THR A 89 -0.28 11.49 14.30
C THR A 89 -1.75 11.10 14.21
N LYS A 90 -2.59 11.84 14.95
CA LYS A 90 -4.05 11.69 14.89
C LYS A 90 -4.60 12.37 13.63
N PRO A 91 -5.50 11.72 12.88
CA PRO A 91 -6.08 12.31 11.68
C PRO A 91 -7.10 13.39 12.04
N GLN A 92 -7.01 14.53 11.37
CA GLN A 92 -7.99 15.60 11.39
C GLN A 92 -8.92 15.43 10.18
N ILE A 93 -10.19 15.14 10.42
CA ILE A 93 -11.16 14.78 9.39
C ILE A 93 -12.27 15.83 9.34
N SER A 94 -12.57 16.34 8.14
CA SER A 94 -13.70 17.22 7.90
C SER A 94 -14.48 16.71 6.69
N GLY A 95 -15.66 16.14 6.95
CA GLY A 95 -16.48 15.46 5.94
C GLY A 95 -15.72 14.34 5.25
N ASN A 96 -15.41 14.54 3.96
CA ASN A 96 -14.72 13.57 3.10
C ASN A 96 -13.22 13.86 2.89
N LYS A 97 -12.64 14.74 3.73
CA LYS A 97 -11.25 15.16 3.62
C LYS A 97 -10.48 14.82 4.89
N VAL A 98 -9.26 14.34 4.69
CA VAL A 98 -8.21 14.27 5.73
C VAL A 98 -7.37 15.55 5.58
N LEU A 99 -7.47 16.44 6.57
CA LEU A 99 -6.90 17.78 6.53
C LEU A 99 -5.38 17.74 6.71
N ASN A 100 -4.91 17.01 7.73
CA ASN A 100 -3.48 16.88 8.07
C ASN A 100 -2.81 15.65 7.43
N LYS A 101 -3.21 15.27 6.21
CA LYS A 101 -2.61 14.13 5.50
C LYS A 101 -1.09 14.27 5.32
N GLU A 102 -0.59 15.49 5.14
CA GLU A 102 0.86 15.74 4.98
C GLU A 102 1.62 15.48 6.28
N GLU A 103 1.04 15.80 7.44
CA GLU A 103 1.62 15.48 8.75
C GLU A 103 1.77 13.96 8.94
N ILE A 104 0.70 13.20 8.62
CA ILE A 104 0.72 11.72 8.66
C ILE A 104 1.81 11.17 7.71
N LEU A 105 1.94 11.73 6.51
CA LEU A 105 2.93 11.27 5.54
C LEU A 105 4.36 11.66 5.93
N ASN A 106 4.55 12.81 6.57
CA ASN A 106 5.83 13.22 7.13
C ASN A 106 6.27 12.32 8.29
N GLU A 107 5.34 11.82 9.11
CA GLU A 107 5.69 10.80 10.10
C GLU A 107 6.21 9.52 9.40
N LEU A 108 5.54 9.08 8.33
CA LEU A 108 5.91 7.87 7.61
C LEU A 108 7.21 8.00 6.82
N ILE A 109 7.48 9.15 6.20
CA ILE A 109 8.72 9.36 5.42
C ILE A 109 9.97 9.36 6.33
N ASN A 110 9.80 9.81 7.57
CA ASN A 110 10.86 9.85 8.58
C ASN A 110 10.96 8.54 9.39
N ASN A 111 10.11 7.55 9.11
CA ASN A 111 10.13 6.26 9.78
C ASN A 111 10.95 5.22 8.98
N PRO A 112 12.16 4.85 9.43
CA PRO A 112 13.01 3.90 8.70
C PRO A 112 12.37 2.50 8.55
N SER A 113 11.47 2.11 9.45
CA SER A 113 10.76 0.82 9.41
C SER A 113 9.77 0.72 8.26
N CYS A 114 9.38 1.85 7.63
CA CYS A 114 8.56 1.85 6.41
C CYS A 114 9.35 1.41 5.16
N HIS A 115 10.69 1.38 5.21
CA HIS A 115 11.58 1.01 4.10
C HIS A 115 11.30 1.75 2.77
N GLY A 116 10.67 2.92 2.84
CA GLY A 116 10.55 3.85 1.72
C GLY A 116 11.86 4.61 1.50
N THR A 117 12.21 4.89 0.25
CA THR A 117 13.39 5.70 -0.08
C THR A 117 13.03 6.71 -1.16
N GLY A 118 13.64 7.89 -1.11
CA GLY A 118 13.33 8.98 -2.03
C GLY A 118 11.98 9.61 -1.75
N PHE A 119 11.37 10.21 -2.77
CA PHE A 119 10.09 10.89 -2.63
C PHE A 119 8.91 9.92 -2.47
N LEU A 120 7.88 10.40 -1.77
CA LEU A 120 6.63 9.70 -1.51
C LEU A 120 5.52 10.31 -2.36
N TYR A 121 4.75 9.47 -3.08
CA TYR A 121 3.45 9.86 -3.64
C TYR A 121 2.31 9.29 -2.82
N ALA A 122 1.29 10.10 -2.57
CA ALA A 122 0.10 9.65 -1.86
C ALA A 122 -1.18 10.19 -2.50
N SER A 123 -2.26 9.43 -2.34
CA SER A 123 -3.61 9.84 -2.74
C SER A 123 -4.61 9.33 -1.71
N THR A 124 -5.67 10.09 -1.51
CA THR A 124 -6.70 9.75 -0.52
C THR A 124 -8.00 9.37 -1.19
N SER A 125 -8.78 8.50 -0.56
CA SER A 125 -10.16 8.19 -0.96
C SER A 125 -11.01 7.85 0.26
N GLU A 126 -12.31 8.13 0.17
CA GLU A 126 -13.30 7.56 1.08
C GLU A 126 -13.46 6.06 0.83
N ILE A 127 -13.61 5.28 1.90
CA ILE A 127 -13.83 3.83 1.91
C ILE A 127 -14.72 3.41 3.09
N ASN A 128 -15.19 2.17 3.07
CA ASN A 128 -15.64 1.49 4.27
C ASN A 128 -14.43 0.94 5.03
N PHE A 129 -14.14 1.52 6.20
CA PHE A 129 -12.96 1.20 7.01
C PHE A 129 -12.91 -0.28 7.38
N GLU A 130 -13.99 -0.79 7.97
CA GLU A 130 -14.07 -2.16 8.47
C GLU A 130 -13.79 -3.20 7.38
N LYS A 131 -14.39 -3.04 6.19
CA LYS A 131 -14.15 -3.96 5.06
C LYS A 131 -12.70 -3.93 4.57
N ALA A 132 -12.07 -2.77 4.55
CA ALA A 132 -10.67 -2.65 4.17
C ALA A 132 -9.74 -3.25 5.24
N TYR A 133 -10.00 -2.95 6.51
CA TYR A 133 -9.26 -3.44 7.67
C TYR A 133 -9.34 -4.97 7.74
N GLN A 134 -10.54 -5.55 7.69
CA GLN A 134 -10.73 -7.00 7.67
C GLN A 134 -10.05 -7.67 6.49
N LYS A 135 -10.01 -7.01 5.32
CA LYS A 135 -9.25 -7.54 4.19
C LYS A 135 -7.75 -7.57 4.47
N ALA A 136 -7.19 -6.50 5.04
CA ALA A 136 -5.78 -6.43 5.42
C ALA A 136 -5.43 -7.48 6.47
N LYS A 137 -6.21 -7.57 7.55
CA LYS A 137 -6.02 -8.57 8.62
C LYS A 137 -6.21 -9.99 8.14
N LYS A 138 -7.20 -10.27 7.27
CA LYS A 138 -7.35 -11.59 6.64
C LYS A 138 -6.09 -11.97 5.85
N MET A 139 -5.47 -11.04 5.14
CA MET A 139 -4.21 -11.31 4.44
C MET A 139 -3.04 -11.48 5.40
N GLN A 140 -2.97 -10.70 6.48
CA GLN A 140 -1.95 -10.85 7.52
C GLN A 140 -2.03 -12.22 8.22
N ASN A 141 -3.24 -12.68 8.53
CA ASN A 141 -3.49 -13.97 9.19
C ASN A 141 -3.14 -15.18 8.32
N LEU A 142 -2.92 -15.01 7.01
CA LEU A 142 -2.38 -16.08 6.15
C LEU A 142 -0.88 -16.34 6.45
N GLY A 143 -0.21 -15.46 7.18
CA GLY A 143 1.23 -15.53 7.43
C GLY A 143 2.03 -15.29 6.15
N ALA A 144 2.81 -16.30 5.74
CA ALA A 144 3.65 -16.22 4.56
C ALA A 144 2.83 -16.43 3.27
N ILE A 145 2.77 -15.40 2.41
CA ILE A 145 2.09 -15.44 1.10
C ILE A 145 3.13 -15.44 -0.01
N LYS A 146 2.96 -16.28 -1.03
CA LYS A 146 3.84 -16.30 -2.22
C LYS A 146 4.00 -14.88 -2.80
N TYR A 147 5.25 -14.46 -2.99
CA TYR A 147 5.61 -13.13 -3.42
C TYR A 147 5.88 -13.09 -4.94
N GLY A 148 5.23 -12.16 -5.64
CA GLY A 148 5.60 -11.80 -7.01
C GLY A 148 4.44 -11.25 -7.85
N PRO A 149 4.70 -10.32 -8.79
CA PRO A 149 3.68 -9.75 -9.67
C PRO A 149 2.93 -10.81 -10.50
N PHE A 150 3.63 -11.84 -10.98
CA PHE A 150 3.08 -12.85 -11.89
C PHE A 150 2.88 -14.22 -11.24
N VAL A 151 2.94 -14.29 -9.92
CA VAL A 151 2.73 -15.54 -9.19
C VAL A 151 1.23 -15.80 -9.02
N TYR A 152 0.78 -16.96 -9.52
CA TYR A 152 -0.60 -17.42 -9.35
C TYR A 152 -0.93 -17.58 -7.86
N LYS A 153 -2.07 -17.02 -7.43
CA LYS A 153 -2.46 -16.85 -6.01
C LYS A 153 -1.43 -16.13 -5.11
N GLY A 154 -0.35 -15.61 -5.67
CA GLY A 154 0.62 -14.77 -4.97
C GLY A 154 0.18 -13.31 -4.90
N THR A 155 0.98 -12.48 -4.22
CA THR A 155 0.77 -11.03 -4.15
C THR A 155 2.11 -10.29 -4.11
N ASN A 156 2.07 -8.97 -4.18
CA ASN A 156 3.18 -8.08 -3.90
C ASN A 156 2.63 -6.83 -3.20
N CYS A 157 3.49 -5.86 -2.86
CA CYS A 157 3.11 -4.62 -2.19
C CYS A 157 1.93 -3.92 -2.91
N SER A 158 2.01 -3.75 -4.23
CA SER A 158 0.98 -3.05 -5.01
C SER A 158 -0.33 -3.84 -5.13
N ARG A 159 -0.27 -5.16 -5.35
CA ARG A 159 -1.45 -6.05 -5.39
C ARG A 159 -2.14 -6.10 -4.03
N PHE A 160 -1.38 -6.05 -2.93
CA PHE A 160 -1.91 -5.95 -1.57
C PHE A 160 -2.68 -4.64 -1.38
N VAL A 161 -2.05 -3.49 -1.64
CA VAL A 161 -2.71 -2.17 -1.53
C VAL A 161 -4.00 -2.12 -2.37
N ARG A 162 -3.94 -2.58 -3.63
CA ARG A 162 -5.14 -2.69 -4.50
C ARG A 162 -6.23 -3.54 -3.84
N SER A 163 -5.88 -4.69 -3.28
CA SER A 163 -6.85 -5.61 -2.68
C SER A 163 -7.56 -5.01 -1.48
N VAL A 164 -6.81 -4.31 -0.61
CA VAL A 164 -7.35 -3.60 0.56
C VAL A 164 -8.27 -2.46 0.12
N VAL A 165 -7.81 -1.61 -0.79
CA VAL A 165 -8.60 -0.48 -1.30
C VAL A 165 -9.88 -0.96 -1.97
N VAL A 166 -9.81 -1.96 -2.85
CA VAL A 166 -11.01 -2.51 -3.53
C VAL A 166 -12.01 -3.09 -2.55
N ALA A 167 -11.55 -3.78 -1.50
CA ALA A 167 -12.41 -4.33 -0.46
C ALA A 167 -13.15 -3.23 0.33
N GLY A 168 -12.48 -2.10 0.54
CA GLY A 168 -13.08 -0.89 1.12
C GLY A 168 -14.18 -0.24 0.27
N LYS A 169 -14.47 -0.73 -0.94
CA LYS A 169 -15.53 -0.22 -1.83
C LYS A 169 -15.50 1.31 -2.00
N PRO A 170 -14.40 1.90 -2.50
CA PRO A 170 -14.30 3.34 -2.73
C PRO A 170 -15.34 3.80 -3.74
N LYS A 171 -15.38 5.11 -4.02
CA LYS A 171 -16.23 5.69 -5.09
C LYS A 171 -16.09 4.88 -6.38
N LEU A 172 -17.20 4.66 -7.09
CA LEU A 172 -17.26 3.80 -8.27
C LEU A 172 -16.16 4.15 -9.30
N LYS A 173 -15.92 5.44 -9.52
CA LYS A 173 -14.84 5.93 -10.39
C LYS A 173 -13.45 5.43 -9.97
N HIS A 174 -13.14 5.42 -8.67
CA HIS A 174 -11.87 4.91 -8.14
C HIS A 174 -11.83 3.38 -8.24
N GLN A 175 -12.96 2.73 -7.96
CA GLN A 175 -13.07 1.27 -8.01
C GLN A 175 -12.83 0.74 -9.43
N MET A 176 -13.35 1.40 -10.47
CA MET A 176 -13.11 1.03 -11.85
C MET A 176 -11.64 1.22 -12.24
N LYS A 177 -11.08 2.40 -11.97
CA LYS A 177 -9.67 2.72 -12.28
C LYS A 177 -8.68 1.78 -11.61
N ILE A 178 -8.90 1.44 -10.34
CA ILE A 178 -7.98 0.55 -9.62
C ILE A 178 -8.16 -0.92 -10.00
N LYS A 179 -9.36 -1.32 -10.47
CA LYS A 179 -9.62 -2.69 -10.93
C LYS A 179 -9.05 -2.97 -12.32
N LEU A 180 -8.99 -1.97 -13.20
CA LEU A 180 -8.44 -2.05 -14.54
C LEU A 180 -7.03 -1.44 -14.57
N PRO A 181 -5.98 -2.17 -14.12
CA PRO A 181 -4.63 -1.63 -14.12
C PRO A 181 -4.18 -1.37 -15.57
N TYR A 182 -3.48 -0.25 -15.79
CA TYR A 182 -2.85 0.09 -17.07
C TYR A 182 -1.75 -0.91 -17.49
N THR A 183 -1.33 -1.78 -16.57
CA THR A 183 -0.25 -2.77 -16.73
C THR A 183 -0.72 -4.15 -16.30
N LEU A 184 -0.04 -5.21 -16.77
CA LEU A 184 -0.40 -6.61 -16.50
C LEU A 184 -0.51 -6.94 -14.98
N SER A 185 0.25 -6.26 -14.14
CA SER A 185 0.10 -6.22 -12.68
C SER A 185 0.04 -4.77 -12.21
N PRO A 186 -0.73 -4.42 -11.16
CA PRO A 186 -0.72 -3.08 -10.60
C PRO A 186 0.70 -2.70 -10.11
N THR A 187 1.03 -1.43 -10.27
CA THR A 187 2.28 -0.81 -9.78
C THR A 187 1.98 0.20 -8.66
N PRO A 188 2.94 0.52 -7.78
CA PRO A 188 2.76 1.52 -6.72
C PRO A 188 2.16 2.84 -7.25
N ALA A 189 2.75 3.41 -8.31
CA ALA A 189 2.30 4.67 -8.89
C ALA A 189 0.89 4.60 -9.48
N THR A 190 0.51 3.48 -10.11
CA THR A 190 -0.85 3.33 -10.67
C THR A 190 -1.93 3.27 -9.60
N ASN A 191 -1.66 2.64 -8.45
CA ASN A 191 -2.60 2.61 -7.32
C ASN A 191 -2.91 4.02 -6.83
N VAL A 192 -1.86 4.86 -6.70
CA VAL A 192 -2.01 6.25 -6.25
C VAL A 192 -2.79 7.08 -7.29
N LYS A 193 -2.40 7.01 -8.57
CA LYS A 193 -3.08 7.74 -9.65
C LYS A 193 -4.55 7.32 -9.86
N ALA A 194 -4.91 6.09 -9.49
CA ALA A 194 -6.27 5.57 -9.66
C ALA A 194 -7.30 6.20 -8.70
N LEU A 195 -6.86 6.75 -7.56
CA LEU A 195 -7.75 7.34 -6.56
C LEU A 195 -8.00 8.82 -6.85
N ASN A 196 -7.04 9.67 -6.54
CA ASN A 196 -7.16 11.12 -6.72
C ASN A 196 -5.84 11.68 -7.25
N GLN A 197 -5.79 13.00 -7.47
CA GLN A 197 -4.54 13.66 -7.80
C GLN A 197 -3.50 13.38 -6.70
N PRO A 198 -2.34 12.78 -7.05
CA PRO A 198 -1.31 12.48 -6.08
C PRO A 198 -0.71 13.76 -5.52
N ILE A 199 -0.45 13.79 -4.21
CA ILE A 199 0.51 14.71 -3.62
C ILE A 199 1.89 14.07 -3.64
N LYS A 200 2.93 14.89 -3.83
CA LYS A 200 4.33 14.48 -3.78
C LYS A 200 4.96 15.11 -2.55
N LEU A 201 5.58 14.29 -1.70
CA LEU A 201 6.43 14.75 -0.62
C LEU A 201 7.87 14.37 -0.93
N THR A 202 8.78 15.32 -0.77
CA THR A 202 10.23 15.10 -0.85
C THR A 202 10.80 15.10 0.56
N ILE A 203 11.84 14.29 0.77
CA ILE A 203 12.70 14.35 1.96
C ILE A 203 13.46 15.67 1.93
#